data_AF-A0AAW6DA45-F1
#
_entry.id   AF-A0AAW6DA45-F1
#
_cell.length_a   1.000
_cell.length_b   1.000
_cell.length_c   1.000
_cell.angle_alpha   90.00
_cell.angle_beta   90.00
_cell.angle_gamma   90.00
#
_symmetry.space_group_name_H-M   'P 1'
#
loop_
_entity.id
_entity.type
_entity.pdbx_description
1 polymer ?
#
loop_
_entity_poly.entity_id
_entity_poly.type
_entity_poly.pdbx_seq_one_letter_code
_entity_poly.pdbx_strand_id
1 'polypeptide(L)'
;MERKLYLLSPLQAEFYENESDRMYPDDVMDGHALAVYGADILQKMQERADHVGEDLMEYYDEKDSVKEKVTNLELSVVLKDGELMGCAEVTIQAPLDRWEMNRLETYLTGQYSDGWGEGFEQQDIPVEDGVLNVHFWNSDFFRMDILHKIPEQIKSECAVKPKLELLGHNGNIFLF
;
A
#
# COMPACT_ATOMS: atom_id res chain seq x y z
N MET A 1 -19.84 13.09 16.14
CA MET A 1 -18.82 12.07 16.46
C MET A 1 -18.37 11.55 15.13
N GLU A 2 -17.14 11.89 14.74
CA GLU A 2 -16.52 11.41 13.51
C GLU A 2 -16.40 9.89 13.58
N ARG A 3 -16.63 9.24 12.45
CA ARG A 3 -16.55 7.78 12.30
C ARG A 3 -15.53 7.48 11.22
N LYS A 4 -14.85 6.34 11.35
CA LYS A 4 -13.88 5.88 10.36
C LYS A 4 -14.39 4.64 9.64
N LEU A 5 -14.20 4.60 8.34
CA LEU A 5 -14.32 3.42 7.50
C LEU A 5 -12.94 3.10 6.93
N TYR A 6 -12.67 1.83 6.71
CA TYR A 6 -11.41 1.36 6.15
C TYR A 6 -11.72 0.54 4.91
N LEU A 7 -11.19 0.94 3.76
CA LEU A 7 -11.32 0.19 2.52
C LEU A 7 -9.97 -0.50 2.26
N LEU A 8 -9.97 -1.83 2.36
CA LEU A 8 -8.78 -2.64 2.16
C LEU A 8 -8.76 -3.19 0.74
N SER A 9 -7.62 -3.12 0.10
CA SER A 9 -7.41 -3.59 -1.28
C SER A 9 -6.11 -4.38 -1.40
N PRO A 10 -6.05 -5.37 -2.30
CA PRO A 10 -4.82 -6.13 -2.53
C PRO A 10 -3.72 -5.21 -3.07
N LEU A 11 -2.48 -5.54 -2.73
CA LEU A 11 -1.27 -4.90 -3.26
C LEU A 11 -0.46 -5.88 -4.07
N GLN A 12 0.26 -5.34 -5.05
CA GLN A 12 1.34 -6.03 -5.72
C GLN A 12 2.54 -5.12 -5.85
N ALA A 13 3.71 -5.69 -6.11
CA ALA A 13 4.87 -4.92 -6.49
C ALA A 13 5.70 -5.65 -7.52
N GLU A 14 6.27 -4.88 -8.43
CA GLU A 14 7.39 -5.32 -9.23
C GLU A 14 8.67 -5.20 -8.40
N PHE A 15 9.47 -6.26 -8.42
CA PHE A 15 10.77 -6.31 -7.74
C PHE A 15 11.90 -6.42 -8.76
N TYR A 16 12.91 -5.58 -8.60
CA TYR A 16 14.11 -5.54 -9.43
C TYR A 16 15.33 -5.80 -8.54
N GLU A 17 16.08 -6.86 -8.82
CA GLU A 17 17.28 -7.18 -8.03
C GLU A 17 18.36 -6.10 -8.21
N ASN A 18 19.19 -5.92 -7.19
CA ASN A 18 20.38 -5.07 -7.31
C ASN A 18 21.26 -5.52 -8.49
N GLU A 19 21.77 -4.55 -9.26
CA GLU A 19 22.58 -4.79 -10.47
C GLU A 19 21.83 -5.44 -11.64
N SER A 20 20.51 -5.60 -11.55
CA SER A 20 19.67 -6.02 -12.69
C SER A 20 19.71 -4.97 -13.79
N ASP A 21 20.24 -5.33 -14.95
CA ASP A 21 20.22 -4.56 -16.19
C ASP A 21 19.01 -4.93 -17.07
N ARG A 22 18.02 -5.61 -16.49
CA ARG A 22 16.81 -6.08 -17.17
C ARG A 22 15.78 -4.96 -17.30
N MET A 23 15.10 -4.97 -18.44
CA MET A 23 13.99 -4.06 -18.73
C MET A 23 12.67 -4.49 -18.05
N TYR A 24 12.63 -5.67 -17.46
CA TYR A 24 11.45 -6.29 -16.86
C TYR A 24 11.76 -6.68 -15.42
N PRO A 25 10.75 -6.73 -14.54
CA PRO A 25 10.94 -7.11 -13.15
C PRO A 25 11.49 -8.54 -13.05
N ASP A 26 12.33 -8.76 -12.05
CA ASP A 26 12.87 -10.08 -11.71
C ASP A 26 11.81 -10.94 -11.02
N ASP A 27 10.91 -10.32 -10.26
CA ASP A 27 9.75 -10.97 -9.64
C ASP A 27 8.54 -10.02 -9.51
N VAL A 28 7.35 -10.60 -9.36
CA VAL A 28 6.11 -9.87 -9.03
C VAL A 28 5.59 -10.41 -7.71
N MET A 29 5.63 -9.57 -6.68
CA MET A 29 5.26 -9.91 -5.32
C MET A 29 3.79 -9.58 -5.05
N ASP A 30 3.08 -10.50 -4.39
CA ASP A 30 1.75 -10.26 -3.84
C ASP A 30 1.83 -9.70 -2.42
N GLY A 31 0.68 -9.38 -1.82
CA GLY A 31 0.61 -8.84 -0.46
C GLY A 31 1.28 -9.72 0.60
N HIS A 32 1.29 -11.04 0.45
CA HIS A 32 1.93 -11.94 1.42
C HIS A 32 3.45 -11.81 1.36
N ALA A 33 4.01 -11.78 0.14
CA ALA A 33 5.43 -11.52 -0.05
C ALA A 33 5.83 -10.10 0.40
N LEU A 34 4.96 -9.10 0.18
CA LEU A 34 5.22 -7.72 0.55
C LEU A 34 5.16 -7.43 2.06
N ALA A 35 4.59 -8.33 2.86
CA ALA A 35 4.44 -8.15 4.31
C ALA A 35 5.75 -7.80 5.02
N VAL A 36 6.89 -8.32 4.55
CA VAL A 36 8.21 -8.04 5.14
C VAL A 36 8.74 -6.63 4.83
N TYR A 37 8.25 -6.01 3.76
CA TYR A 37 8.64 -4.65 3.31
C TYR A 37 7.63 -3.58 3.74
N GLY A 38 6.62 -3.95 4.52
CA GLY A 38 5.53 -3.04 4.89
C GLY A 38 6.00 -1.74 5.57
N ALA A 39 7.09 -1.78 6.33
CA ALA A 39 7.68 -0.58 6.94
C ALA A 39 8.34 0.35 5.91
N ASP A 40 9.10 -0.21 4.96
CA ASP A 40 9.74 0.55 3.87
C ASP A 40 8.66 1.22 2.98
N ILE A 41 7.59 0.47 2.67
CA ILE A 41 6.46 0.96 1.88
C ILE A 41 5.72 2.08 2.63
N LEU A 42 5.39 1.87 3.91
CA LEU A 42 4.73 2.89 4.73
C LEU A 42 5.56 4.17 4.83
N GLN A 43 6.88 4.05 5.03
CA GLN A 43 7.77 5.20 5.05
C GLN A 43 7.72 5.97 3.73
N LYS A 44 7.78 5.27 2.59
CA LYS A 44 7.70 5.94 1.28
C LYS A 44 6.37 6.66 1.07
N MET A 45 5.26 6.09 1.55
CA MET A 45 3.95 6.76 1.52
C MET A 45 3.96 8.06 2.32
N GLN A 46 4.54 8.05 3.52
CA GLN A 46 4.68 9.24 4.38
C GLN A 46 5.55 10.32 3.73
N GLU A 47 6.71 9.93 3.19
CA GLU A 47 7.58 10.84 2.45
C GLU A 47 6.84 11.51 1.29
N ARG A 48 5.99 10.77 0.57
CA ARG A 48 5.18 11.35 -0.50
C ARG A 48 4.11 12.30 0.05
N ALA A 49 3.42 11.91 1.11
CA ALA A 49 2.41 12.73 1.78
C ALA A 49 2.96 14.11 2.18
N ASP A 50 4.20 14.18 2.67
CA ASP A 50 4.88 15.46 2.98
C ASP A 50 5.03 16.40 1.78
N HIS A 51 5.06 15.86 0.55
CA HIS A 51 5.25 16.63 -0.68
C HIS A 51 3.95 16.98 -1.41
N VAL A 52 2.97 16.07 -1.40
CA VAL A 52 1.73 16.21 -2.20
C VAL A 52 0.47 16.37 -1.35
N GLY A 53 0.55 16.22 -0.04
CA GLY A 53 -0.62 16.20 0.86
C GLY A 53 -1.11 14.80 1.18
N GLU A 54 -1.83 14.68 2.30
CA GLU A 54 -2.31 13.40 2.86
C GLU A 54 -3.77 13.10 2.48
N ASP A 55 -4.62 14.13 2.41
CA ASP A 55 -6.05 13.98 2.21
C ASP A 55 -6.44 14.00 0.73
N LEU A 56 -6.82 12.83 0.20
CA LEU A 56 -7.30 12.72 -1.17
C LEU A 56 -8.61 13.47 -1.41
N MET A 57 -9.41 13.75 -0.37
CA MET A 57 -10.63 14.54 -0.55
C MET A 57 -10.36 15.96 -1.02
N GLU A 58 -9.14 16.48 -0.91
CA GLU A 58 -8.75 17.75 -1.53
C GLU A 58 -8.91 17.72 -3.06
N TYR A 59 -8.76 16.55 -3.69
CA TYR A 59 -8.87 16.34 -5.13
C TYR A 59 -10.25 15.82 -5.58
N TYR A 60 -11.20 15.68 -4.66
CA TYR A 60 -12.57 15.30 -5.00
C TYR A 60 -13.38 16.55 -5.39
N ASP A 61 -13.54 16.78 -6.70
CA ASP A 61 -14.18 17.99 -7.24
C ASP A 61 -15.71 17.89 -7.42
N GLU A 62 -16.28 16.72 -7.16
CA GLU A 62 -17.69 16.48 -7.39
C GLU A 62 -18.54 17.13 -6.29
N LYS A 63 -19.60 17.83 -6.71
CA LYS A 63 -20.51 18.56 -5.81
C LYS A 63 -21.69 17.70 -5.44
N ASP A 64 -21.43 16.64 -4.69
CA ASP A 64 -22.43 15.68 -4.24
C ASP A 64 -22.37 15.43 -2.73
N SER A 65 -23.26 14.57 -2.23
CA SER A 65 -23.34 14.26 -0.81
C SER A 65 -22.14 13.47 -0.28
N VAL A 66 -21.29 12.90 -1.14
CA VAL A 66 -20.02 12.29 -0.71
C VAL A 66 -19.08 13.38 -0.21
N LYS A 67 -18.91 14.47 -0.98
CA LYS A 67 -18.08 15.62 -0.57
C LYS A 67 -18.57 16.27 0.73
N GLU A 68 -19.88 16.22 0.98
CA GLU A 68 -20.45 16.73 2.23
C GLU A 68 -20.21 15.79 3.41
N LYS A 69 -20.16 14.47 3.20
CA LYS A 69 -20.11 13.49 4.30
C LYS A 69 -18.73 12.94 4.60
N VAL A 70 -17.84 12.90 3.61
CA VAL A 70 -16.45 12.45 3.75
C VAL A 70 -15.58 13.66 3.97
N THR A 71 -14.97 13.74 5.15
CA THR A 71 -14.20 14.91 5.58
C THR A 71 -12.69 14.71 5.43
N ASN A 72 -12.24 13.45 5.28
CA ASN A 72 -10.84 13.11 5.04
C ASN A 72 -10.74 11.70 4.42
N LEU A 73 -9.81 11.49 3.50
CA LEU A 73 -9.44 10.20 2.92
C LEU A 73 -7.92 10.10 2.85
N GLU A 74 -7.32 9.32 3.74
CA GLU A 74 -5.86 9.09 3.79
C GLU A 74 -5.52 7.67 3.34
N LEU A 75 -4.37 7.52 2.69
CA LEU A 75 -3.85 6.22 2.26
C LEU A 75 -2.76 5.71 3.20
N SER A 76 -2.78 4.41 3.45
CA SER A 76 -1.79 3.68 4.25
C SER A 76 -1.69 2.23 3.80
N VAL A 77 -0.89 1.44 4.51
CA VAL A 77 -0.83 -0.02 4.38
C VAL A 77 -1.03 -0.69 5.73
N VAL A 78 -1.67 -1.86 5.73
CA VAL A 78 -2.02 -2.63 6.94
C VAL A 78 -1.73 -4.11 6.72
N LEU A 79 -1.51 -4.84 7.81
CA LEU A 79 -1.44 -6.30 7.76
C LEU A 79 -2.82 -6.89 8.05
N LYS A 80 -3.25 -7.83 7.21
CA LYS A 80 -4.47 -8.60 7.41
C LYS A 80 -4.15 -10.07 7.16
N ASP A 81 -4.19 -10.87 8.21
CA ASP A 81 -3.96 -12.32 8.14
C ASP A 81 -2.61 -12.71 7.50
N GLY A 82 -1.58 -11.86 7.66
CA GLY A 82 -0.23 -12.07 7.09
C GLY A 82 -0.03 -11.48 5.70
N GLU A 83 -1.06 -10.88 5.10
CA GLU A 83 -1.03 -10.19 3.82
C GLU A 83 -0.94 -8.67 4.02
N LEU A 84 -0.03 -8.01 3.32
CA LEU A 84 0.03 -6.56 3.23
C LEU A 84 -1.05 -6.05 2.28
N MET A 85 -1.90 -5.16 2.78
CA MET A 85 -3.02 -4.61 2.05
C MET A 85 -2.93 -3.09 2.00
N GLY A 86 -3.34 -2.51 0.87
CA GLY A 86 -3.57 -1.08 0.75
C GLY A 86 -4.80 -0.70 1.57
N CYS A 87 -4.72 0.37 2.34
CA CYS A 87 -5.76 0.80 3.26
C CYS A 87 -6.09 2.27 3.05
N ALA A 88 -7.30 2.56 2.58
CA ALA A 88 -7.86 3.90 2.63
C ALA A 88 -8.63 4.09 3.94
N GLU A 89 -8.14 4.99 4.80
CA GLU A 89 -8.83 5.45 5.99
C GLU A 89 -9.74 6.62 5.64
N VAL A 90 -11.04 6.44 5.80
CA VAL A 90 -12.06 7.41 5.42
C VAL A 90 -12.73 7.96 6.67
N THR A 91 -12.57 9.24 6.93
CA THR A 91 -13.29 9.93 8.01
C THR A 91 -14.61 10.47 7.48
N ILE A 92 -15.71 10.07 8.13
CA ILE A 92 -17.06 10.49 7.76
C ILE A 92 -17.77 11.19 8.92
N GLN A 93 -18.54 12.24 8.59
CA GLN A 93 -19.38 12.97 9.54
C GLN A 93 -20.82 12.46 9.59
N ALA A 94 -21.25 11.67 8.60
CA ALA A 94 -22.54 10.99 8.57
C ALA A 94 -22.43 9.64 7.83
N PRO A 95 -23.34 8.68 8.09
CA PRO A 95 -23.35 7.41 7.35
C PRO A 95 -23.50 7.63 5.84
N LEU A 96 -22.73 6.83 5.09
CA LEU A 96 -22.83 6.75 3.64
C LEU A 96 -23.89 5.73 3.26
N ASP A 97 -24.77 6.10 2.33
CA ASP A 97 -25.69 5.16 1.70
C ASP A 97 -24.99 4.33 0.61
N ARG A 98 -25.73 3.42 -0.03
CA ARG A 98 -25.17 2.53 -1.04
C ARG A 98 -24.61 3.27 -2.26
N TRP A 99 -25.26 4.35 -2.68
CA TRP A 99 -24.82 5.13 -3.83
C TRP A 99 -23.55 5.90 -3.48
N GLU A 100 -23.51 6.51 -2.30
CA GLU A 100 -22.35 7.24 -1.79
C GLU A 100 -21.13 6.33 -1.60
N MET A 101 -21.34 5.12 -1.05
CA MET A 101 -20.27 4.13 -0.93
C MET A 101 -19.73 3.70 -2.29
N ASN A 102 -20.61 3.43 -3.26
CA ASN A 102 -20.16 3.05 -4.60
C ASN A 102 -19.42 4.19 -5.32
N ARG A 103 -19.84 5.43 -5.09
CA ARG A 103 -19.18 6.63 -5.62
C ARG A 103 -17.78 6.80 -5.01
N LEU A 104 -17.64 6.61 -3.70
CA LEU A 104 -16.36 6.62 -3.00
C LEU A 104 -15.42 5.51 -3.49
N GLU A 105 -15.90 4.28 -3.63
CA GLU A 105 -15.11 3.16 -4.19
C GLU A 105 -14.64 3.44 -5.62
N THR A 106 -15.52 4.01 -6.45
CA THR A 106 -15.19 4.40 -7.84
C THR A 106 -14.11 5.47 -7.86
N TYR A 107 -14.25 6.49 -7.01
CA TYR A 107 -13.25 7.54 -6.87
C TYR A 107 -11.89 6.98 -6.43
N LEU A 108 -11.88 6.15 -5.39
CA LEU A 108 -10.66 5.54 -4.88
C LEU A 108 -10.00 4.60 -5.90
N THR A 109 -10.80 3.85 -6.66
CA THR A 109 -10.28 3.01 -7.76
C THR A 109 -9.59 3.86 -8.82
N GLY A 110 -10.18 4.99 -9.22
CA GLY A 110 -9.54 5.94 -10.14
C GLY A 110 -8.26 6.55 -9.57
N GLN A 111 -8.27 6.89 -8.28
CA GLN A 111 -7.07 7.37 -7.60
C GLN A 111 -5.97 6.30 -7.56
N TYR A 112 -6.29 5.02 -7.40
CA TYR A 112 -5.28 3.96 -7.43
C TYR A 112 -4.77 3.61 -8.83
N SER A 113 -5.61 3.72 -9.87
CA SER A 113 -5.22 3.33 -11.22
C SER A 113 -4.47 4.42 -11.99
N ASP A 114 -4.82 5.69 -11.79
CA ASP A 114 -4.38 6.82 -12.65
C ASP A 114 -3.99 8.06 -11.84
N GLY A 115 -4.61 8.28 -10.68
CA GLY A 115 -4.30 9.43 -9.83
C GLY A 115 -3.08 9.21 -8.94
N TRP A 116 -3.33 9.10 -7.64
CA TRP A 116 -2.28 8.90 -6.66
C TRP A 116 -1.45 7.63 -6.93
N GLY A 117 -2.09 6.50 -7.26
CA GLY A 117 -1.44 5.19 -7.39
C GLY A 117 -0.42 5.12 -8.53
N GLU A 118 -0.75 5.62 -9.72
CA GLU A 118 0.20 5.68 -10.85
C GLU A 118 1.47 6.46 -10.45
N GLY A 119 1.29 7.61 -9.80
CA GLY A 119 2.43 8.39 -9.32
C GLY A 119 3.20 7.72 -8.17
N PHE A 120 2.60 6.76 -7.44
CA PHE A 120 3.29 6.01 -6.38
C PHE A 120 4.13 4.89 -6.97
N GLU A 121 3.57 4.18 -7.95
CA GLU A 121 4.21 3.09 -8.66
C GLU A 121 5.55 3.53 -9.26
N GLN A 122 5.62 4.75 -9.80
CA GLN A 122 6.84 5.35 -10.35
C GLN A 122 7.89 5.74 -9.29
N GLN A 123 7.62 5.54 -8.00
CA GLN A 123 8.56 5.84 -6.93
C GLN A 123 9.31 4.58 -6.52
N ASP A 124 10.60 4.53 -6.85
CA ASP A 124 11.49 3.48 -6.40
C ASP A 124 11.57 3.45 -4.87
N ILE A 125 11.34 2.26 -4.31
CA ILE A 125 11.50 1.95 -2.89
C ILE A 125 12.72 1.03 -2.75
N PRO A 126 13.89 1.56 -2.36
CA PRO A 126 15.07 0.74 -2.12
C PRO A 126 14.82 -0.18 -0.93
N VAL A 127 15.00 -1.48 -1.14
CA VAL A 127 15.02 -2.51 -0.10
C VAL A 127 16.42 -3.14 -0.04
N GLU A 128 16.63 -4.13 0.84
CA GLU A 128 17.97 -4.71 1.02
C GLU A 128 18.50 -5.36 -0.26
N ASP A 129 17.62 -6.09 -0.95
CA ASP A 129 18.00 -6.95 -2.08
C ASP A 129 17.71 -6.33 -3.45
N GLY A 130 17.13 -5.12 -3.50
CA GLY A 130 16.71 -4.52 -4.76
C GLY A 130 15.83 -3.28 -4.60
N VAL A 131 14.95 -3.07 -5.59
CA VAL A 131 13.99 -1.97 -5.64
C VAL A 131 12.59 -2.52 -5.83
N LEU A 132 11.63 -1.95 -5.11
CA LEU A 132 10.19 -2.22 -5.29
C LEU A 132 9.50 -1.05 -5.98
N ASN A 133 8.62 -1.35 -6.93
CA ASN A 133 7.59 -0.46 -7.45
C ASN A 133 6.22 -1.03 -7.08
N VAL A 134 5.48 -0.33 -6.20
CA VAL A 134 4.26 -0.86 -5.58
C VAL A 134 3.01 -0.38 -6.30
N HIS A 135 2.13 -1.33 -6.62
CA HIS A 135 0.86 -1.12 -7.29
C HIS A 135 -0.31 -1.26 -6.31
N PHE A 136 -1.11 -0.19 -6.19
CA PHE A 136 -2.37 -0.19 -5.42
C PHE A 136 -3.57 -0.65 -6.25
N TRP A 137 -3.38 -0.92 -7.54
CA TRP A 137 -4.43 -1.31 -8.45
C TRP A 137 -3.96 -2.42 -9.40
N ASN A 138 -4.88 -3.31 -9.76
CA ASN A 138 -4.68 -4.35 -10.79
C ASN A 138 -5.98 -4.50 -11.60
N SER A 139 -5.89 -4.69 -12.92
CA SER A 139 -7.05 -4.94 -13.77
C SER A 139 -7.76 -6.27 -13.50
N ASP A 140 -7.03 -7.26 -12.98
CA ASP A 140 -7.50 -8.62 -12.77
C ASP A 140 -7.97 -8.80 -11.32
N PHE A 141 -9.29 -8.64 -11.12
CA PHE A 141 -10.00 -8.93 -9.86
C PHE A 141 -9.75 -7.96 -8.69
N PHE A 142 -9.60 -6.67 -8.98
CA PHE A 142 -9.55 -5.65 -7.93
C PHE A 142 -10.88 -5.50 -7.20
N ARG A 143 -10.83 -5.65 -5.87
CA ARG A 143 -11.98 -5.45 -4.98
C ARG A 143 -11.51 -4.87 -3.65
N MET A 144 -12.34 -3.98 -3.13
CA MET A 144 -12.17 -3.44 -1.78
C MET A 144 -13.06 -4.17 -0.77
N ASP A 145 -12.49 -4.47 0.39
CA ASP A 145 -13.22 -4.92 1.57
C ASP A 145 -13.42 -3.74 2.53
N ILE A 146 -14.66 -3.51 2.95
CA ILE A 146 -14.99 -2.44 3.89
C ILE A 146 -14.98 -2.96 5.32
N LEU A 147 -14.13 -2.36 6.15
CA LEU A 147 -14.12 -2.57 7.59
C LEU A 147 -14.63 -1.33 8.33
N HIS A 148 -15.39 -1.58 9.38
CA HIS A 148 -15.90 -0.54 10.30
C HIS A 148 -15.06 -0.45 11.59
N LYS A 149 -13.99 -1.24 11.67
CA LYS A 149 -13.06 -1.30 12.79
C LYS A 149 -11.66 -1.09 12.26
N ILE A 150 -10.83 -0.49 13.11
CA ILE A 150 -9.42 -0.23 12.80
C ILE A 150 -8.73 -1.57 12.48
N PRO A 151 -8.12 -1.70 11.29
CA PRO A 151 -7.29 -2.87 10.94
C PRO A 151 -5.96 -2.87 11.71
N GLU A 152 -5.21 -3.98 11.64
CA GLU A 152 -3.88 -4.05 12.26
C GLU A 152 -2.89 -3.18 11.49
N GLN A 153 -2.57 -2.02 12.06
CA GLN A 153 -1.63 -1.07 11.47
C GLN A 153 -0.19 -1.57 11.61
N ILE A 154 0.61 -1.26 10.60
CA ILE A 154 2.06 -1.47 10.64
C ILE A 154 2.64 -0.49 11.65
N LYS A 155 3.39 -1.00 12.63
CA LYS A 155 4.13 -0.16 13.56
C LYS A 155 5.40 0.32 12.85
N SER A 156 5.63 1.62 12.85
CA SER A 156 6.86 2.24 12.33
C SER A 156 8.13 1.81 13.08
N GLU A 157 7.99 1.17 14.26
CA GLU A 157 9.09 0.64 15.06
C GLU A 157 9.29 -0.88 14.87
N CYS A 158 9.90 -1.31 13.75
CA CYS A 158 10.77 -2.51 13.71
C CYS A 158 11.53 -2.70 12.38
N ALA A 159 12.20 -1.68 11.85
CA ALA A 159 13.21 -1.88 10.81
C ALA A 159 14.60 -2.14 11.42
N VAL A 160 14.71 -3.06 12.40
CA VAL A 160 15.98 -3.76 12.61
C VAL A 160 15.81 -5.08 11.88
N LYS A 161 16.13 -5.06 10.58
CA LYS A 161 16.28 -6.28 9.79
C LYS A 161 17.19 -7.23 10.58
N PRO A 162 16.74 -8.43 10.98
CA PRO A 162 17.68 -9.41 11.50
C PRO A 162 18.64 -9.71 10.36
N LYS A 163 19.89 -9.26 10.52
CA LYS A 163 20.98 -9.61 9.62
C LYS A 163 21.10 -11.12 9.62
N LEU A 164 20.59 -11.79 8.59
CA LEU A 164 20.82 -13.21 8.37
C LEU A 164 22.28 -13.34 7.96
N GLU A 165 23.18 -13.48 8.94
CA GLU A 165 24.52 -13.96 8.66
C GLU A 165 24.42 -15.39 8.16
N LEU A 166 24.60 -15.58 6.85
CA LEU A 166 24.87 -16.88 6.26
C LEU A 166 26.19 -17.41 6.86
N LEU A 167 26.10 -18.14 7.97
CA LEU A 167 27.19 -18.96 8.51
C LEU A 167 27.40 -20.15 7.57
N GLY A 168 28.14 -19.91 6.49
CA GLY A 168 28.26 -20.89 5.42
C GLY A 168 29.43 -20.69 4.47
N HIS A 169 30.59 -20.19 4.93
CA HIS A 169 31.82 -20.30 4.14
C HIS A 169 33.03 -20.66 5.03
N ASN A 170 33.04 -21.90 5.50
CA ASN A 170 34.30 -22.62 5.72
C ASN A 170 34.24 -23.89 4.88
N GLY A 171 34.88 -23.84 3.72
CA GLY A 171 34.99 -24.95 2.77
C GLY A 171 35.72 -26.15 3.36
N ASN A 172 34.99 -26.96 4.12
CA ASN A 172 35.40 -28.31 4.50
C ASN A 172 34.44 -29.32 3.87
N ILE A 173 34.80 -29.72 2.65
CA ILE A 173 34.44 -31.03 2.13
C ILE A 173 35.33 -32.02 2.88
N PHE A 174 34.73 -32.94 3.63
CA PHE A 174 35.40 -34.18 4.01
C PHE A 174 34.68 -35.34 3.33
N LEU A 175 35.26 -35.80 2.22
CA LEU A 175 35.20 -37.19 1.79
C LEU A 175 36.33 -37.91 2.52
N PHE A 176 36.00 -38.83 3.42
CA PHE A 176 36.48 -40.22 3.52
C PHE A 176 35.70 -40.93 4.62
#